data_AF-A0A376WUR3-F1
#
_entry.id   AF-A0A376WUR3-F1
#
_cell.length_a   1.000
_cell.length_b   1.000
_cell.length_c   1.000
_cell.angle_alpha   90.00
_cell.angle_beta   90.00
_cell.angle_gamma   90.00
#
_symmetry.space_group_name_H-M   'P 1'
#
loop_
_entity.id
_entity.type
_entity.pdbx_description
1 polymer ?
#
loop_
_entity_poly.entity_id
_entity_poly.type
_entity_poly.pdbx_seq_one_letter_code
_entity_poly.pdbx_strand_id
1 'polypeptide(L)'
;MQATATTLDHEQEYTPINSRNKVLVASLIGTAIEFFDFYIYATAAVIVFPHIFFPQGDPTAATLQSLATFAIAFVARPIGSAVFGHFGDRVGRKATLVASLLTMGISTVVIGLLPGYATIGIFAPLLLALARFGQGLGLGGEWGGAALLATENAPPRKRALYGSFPQLGAPIGFFFANGTFLLLSWLLTDEQFMSWGWRVPFIFSAVLVIIGLYVRVSLHESPVFEKVAKAKKQVKIPLGTLLTKHVRVTVLGTFIMLATYTLFYIMTVYSMTFSTAAAPVGLGLPRNEVLWMLMMAVIGLA
;
A
#
# COMPACT_ATOMS: atom_id res chain seq x y z
N MET A 1 36.93 -59.55 -3.45
CA MET A 1 35.47 -59.35 -3.33
C MET A 1 35.25 -57.93 -2.86
N GLN A 2 34.87 -57.05 -3.78
CA GLN A 2 34.69 -55.61 -3.57
C GLN A 2 33.42 -55.33 -2.77
N ALA A 3 33.53 -54.44 -1.79
CA ALA A 3 32.44 -53.95 -0.97
C ALA A 3 31.39 -53.23 -1.84
N THR A 4 30.14 -53.65 -1.69
CA THR A 4 28.97 -53.05 -2.34
C THR A 4 28.68 -51.72 -1.65
N ALA A 5 29.00 -50.61 -2.31
CA ALA A 5 28.61 -49.28 -1.86
C ALA A 5 27.09 -49.13 -2.03
N THR A 6 26.37 -49.05 -0.91
CA THR A 6 24.96 -48.70 -0.86
C THR A 6 24.87 -47.22 -1.24
N THR A 7 24.39 -46.91 -2.44
CA THR A 7 24.09 -45.54 -2.83
C THR A 7 22.89 -45.07 -2.02
N LEU A 8 23.13 -44.13 -1.10
CA LEU A 8 22.07 -43.36 -0.46
C LEU A 8 21.43 -42.51 -1.55
N ASP A 9 20.30 -42.97 -2.08
CA ASP A 9 19.39 -42.13 -2.85
C ASP A 9 18.96 -40.98 -1.93
N HIS A 10 19.60 -39.82 -2.12
CA HIS A 10 19.08 -38.58 -1.61
C HIS A 10 17.73 -38.35 -2.30
N GLU A 11 16.64 -38.67 -1.61
CA GLU A 11 15.35 -38.05 -1.84
C GLU A 11 15.56 -36.53 -1.81
N GLN A 12 15.78 -35.93 -2.98
CA GLN A 12 15.71 -34.49 -3.16
C GLN A 12 14.25 -34.12 -2.90
N GLU A 13 13.94 -33.81 -1.64
CA GLU A 13 12.69 -33.23 -1.19
C GLU A 13 12.44 -31.98 -2.06
N TYR A 14 11.61 -32.13 -3.11
CA TYR A 14 11.41 -31.14 -4.16
C TYR A 14 10.67 -29.95 -3.55
N THR A 15 11.43 -29.00 -3.00
CA THR A 15 10.85 -27.82 -2.36
C THR A 15 10.13 -27.02 -3.44
N PRO A 16 8.80 -26.81 -3.38
CA PRO A 16 8.07 -26.16 -4.45
C PRO A 16 8.54 -24.71 -4.59
N ILE A 17 9.26 -24.41 -5.68
CA ILE A 17 9.79 -23.08 -5.97
C ILE A 17 8.72 -22.33 -6.79
N ASN A 18 8.28 -21.16 -6.31
CA ASN A 18 7.41 -20.31 -7.10
C ASN A 18 8.08 -19.91 -8.42
N SER A 19 7.34 -19.97 -9.52
CA SER A 19 7.80 -19.39 -10.79
C SER A 19 8.09 -17.90 -10.59
N ARG A 20 9.29 -17.46 -10.99
CA ARG A 20 9.76 -16.07 -10.79
C ARG A 20 8.81 -15.03 -11.38
N ASN A 21 8.28 -15.30 -12.57
CA ASN A 21 7.31 -14.42 -13.22
C ASN A 21 5.99 -14.36 -12.44
N LYS A 22 5.57 -15.49 -11.85
CA LYS A 22 4.38 -15.54 -10.99
C LYS A 22 4.56 -14.69 -9.74
N VAL A 23 5.74 -14.71 -9.10
CA VAL A 23 6.05 -13.86 -7.94
C VAL A 23 6.05 -12.38 -8.34
N LEU A 24 6.69 -12.02 -9.45
CA LEU A 24 6.74 -10.62 -9.92
C LEU A 24 5.36 -10.07 -10.22
N VAL A 25 4.55 -10.80 -10.99
CA VAL A 25 3.17 -10.41 -11.30
C VAL A 25 2.33 -10.34 -10.03
N ALA A 26 2.51 -11.28 -9.12
CA ALA A 26 1.79 -11.27 -7.85
C ALA A 26 2.11 -10.06 -6.98
N SER A 27 3.40 -9.72 -6.84
CA SER A 27 3.83 -8.54 -6.11
C SER A 27 3.36 -7.25 -6.78
N LEU A 28 3.40 -7.19 -8.12
CA LEU A 28 2.92 -6.04 -8.88
C LEU A 28 1.41 -5.82 -8.68
N ILE A 29 0.60 -6.87 -8.83
CA ILE A 29 -0.86 -6.81 -8.66
C ILE A 29 -1.19 -6.39 -7.22
N GLY A 30 -0.57 -7.03 -6.22
CA GLY A 30 -0.77 -6.66 -4.81
C GLY A 30 -0.50 -5.18 -4.56
N THR A 31 0.66 -4.70 -5.02
CA THR A 31 1.04 -3.30 -4.85
C THR A 31 0.11 -2.35 -5.62
N ALA A 32 -0.34 -2.72 -6.83
CA ALA A 32 -1.29 -1.92 -7.59
C ALA A 32 -2.63 -1.77 -6.87
N ILE A 33 -3.14 -2.84 -6.24
CA ILE A 33 -4.36 -2.80 -5.43
C ILE A 33 -4.18 -1.91 -4.20
N GLU A 34 -3.03 -2.00 -3.52
CA GLU A 34 -2.71 -1.15 -2.38
C GLU A 34 -2.71 0.34 -2.73
N PHE A 35 -2.05 0.70 -3.83
CA PHE A 35 -2.01 2.07 -4.29
C PHE A 35 -3.36 2.52 -4.84
N PHE A 36 -4.13 1.64 -5.50
CA PHE A 36 -5.52 1.94 -5.87
C PHE A 36 -6.33 2.37 -4.65
N ASP A 37 -6.38 1.55 -3.59
CA ASP A 37 -7.11 1.83 -2.35
C ASP A 37 -6.63 3.11 -1.66
N PHE A 38 -5.31 3.35 -1.68
CA PHE A 38 -4.74 4.56 -1.12
C PHE A 38 -5.17 5.81 -1.89
N TYR A 39 -5.13 5.78 -3.22
CA TYR A 39 -5.46 6.92 -4.07
C TYR A 39 -6.96 7.19 -4.13
N ILE A 40 -7.83 6.17 -4.16
CA ILE A 40 -9.28 6.42 -4.12
C ILE A 40 -9.68 7.14 -2.82
N TYR A 41 -9.05 6.78 -1.69
CA TYR A 41 -9.25 7.50 -0.43
C TYR A 41 -8.71 8.93 -0.54
N ALA A 42 -7.49 9.11 -1.04
CA ALA A 42 -6.88 10.45 -1.15
C ALA A 42 -7.76 11.40 -1.98
N THR A 43 -8.27 10.92 -3.12
CA THR A 43 -9.18 11.68 -3.98
C THR A 43 -10.49 11.98 -3.26
N ALA A 44 -11.14 10.98 -2.66
CA ALA A 44 -12.38 11.18 -1.92
C ALA A 44 -12.24 12.10 -0.69
N ALA A 45 -11.09 12.07 -0.02
CA ALA A 45 -10.80 12.95 1.11
C ALA A 45 -10.76 14.43 0.70
N VAL A 46 -10.45 14.72 -0.57
CA VAL A 46 -10.46 16.08 -1.09
C VAL A 46 -11.82 16.48 -1.63
N ILE A 47 -12.48 15.62 -2.43
CA ILE A 47 -13.65 16.02 -3.21
C ILE A 47 -14.99 15.55 -2.64
N VAL A 48 -15.02 14.63 -1.67
CA VAL A 48 -16.25 13.99 -1.18
C VAL A 48 -16.41 14.10 0.32
N PHE A 49 -15.44 13.61 1.09
CA PHE A 49 -15.58 13.44 2.54
C PHE A 49 -15.89 14.72 3.32
N PRO A 50 -15.34 15.92 2.97
CA PRO A 50 -15.71 17.17 3.63
C PRO A 50 -17.23 17.43 3.62
N HIS A 51 -17.92 16.98 2.57
CA HIS A 51 -19.36 17.19 2.40
C HIS A 51 -20.22 16.08 3.02
N ILE A 52 -19.67 14.88 3.21
CA ILE A 52 -20.44 13.69 3.60
C ILE A 52 -20.21 13.28 5.05
N PHE A 53 -18.96 13.32 5.52
CA PHE A 53 -18.57 12.75 6.81
C PHE A 53 -18.35 13.79 7.90
N PHE A 54 -18.31 15.08 7.59
CA PHE A 54 -18.04 16.13 8.56
C PHE A 54 -19.24 17.08 8.73
N PRO A 55 -19.36 17.76 9.89
CA PRO A 55 -20.43 18.72 10.13
C PRO A 55 -20.43 19.82 9.08
N GLN A 56 -21.61 20.16 8.56
CA GLN A 56 -21.76 21.27 7.62
C GLN A 56 -21.71 22.59 8.39
N GLY A 57 -20.80 23.47 7.99
CA GLY A 57 -20.48 24.71 8.69
C GLY A 57 -19.35 25.43 7.97
N ASP A 58 -18.19 25.54 8.61
CA ASP A 58 -16.97 26.08 8.00
C ASP A 58 -16.36 25.07 6.99
N PRO A 59 -16.34 25.37 5.67
CA PRO A 59 -15.78 24.48 4.65
C PRO A 59 -14.28 24.21 4.84
N THR A 60 -13.53 25.17 5.38
CA THR A 60 -12.10 25.01 5.66
C THR A 60 -11.88 24.00 6.78
N ALA A 61 -12.69 24.07 7.85
CA ALA A 61 -12.63 23.11 8.94
C ALA A 61 -12.95 21.69 8.49
N ALA A 62 -14.01 21.49 7.69
CA ALA A 62 -14.39 20.18 7.16
C ALA A 62 -13.29 19.57 6.26
N THR A 63 -12.66 20.40 5.43
CA THR A 63 -11.52 19.98 4.59
C THR A 63 -10.33 19.57 5.44
N LEU A 64 -9.98 20.37 6.46
CA LEU A 64 -8.88 20.07 7.37
C LEU A 64 -9.12 18.78 8.15
N GLN A 65 -10.34 18.55 8.61
CA GLN A 65 -10.72 17.32 9.30
C GLN A 65 -10.62 16.09 8.37
N SER A 66 -11.03 16.22 7.11
CA SER A 66 -10.88 15.16 6.11
C SER A 66 -9.41 14.83 5.78
N LEU A 67 -8.57 15.86 5.65
CA LEU A 67 -7.12 15.67 5.49
C LEU A 67 -6.48 15.11 6.76
N ALA A 68 -6.98 15.47 7.94
CA ALA A 68 -6.54 14.86 9.19
C ALA A 68 -6.86 13.37 9.24
N THR A 69 -8.04 12.93 8.77
CA THR A 69 -8.32 11.48 8.66
C THR A 69 -7.40 10.81 7.64
N PHE A 70 -7.06 11.46 6.53
CA PHE A 70 -6.04 10.96 5.62
C PHE A 70 -4.69 10.75 6.30
N ALA A 71 -4.27 11.68 7.18
CA ALA A 71 -3.03 11.62 7.92
C ALA A 71 -2.94 10.42 8.89
N ILE A 72 -4.07 9.92 9.40
CA ILE A 72 -4.14 8.76 10.33
C ILE A 72 -3.43 7.54 9.73
N ALA A 73 -3.55 7.31 8.42
CA ALA A 73 -2.89 6.17 7.78
C ALA A 73 -1.36 6.22 7.90
N PHE A 74 -0.75 7.41 7.94
CA PHE A 74 0.71 7.54 8.09
C PHE A 74 1.19 7.17 9.49
N VAL A 75 0.36 7.38 10.52
CA VAL A 75 0.62 6.91 11.89
C VAL A 75 0.38 5.41 12.01
N ALA A 76 -0.67 4.90 11.36
CA ALA A 76 -1.01 3.49 11.37
C ALA A 76 0.04 2.63 10.66
N ARG A 77 0.69 3.13 9.61
CA ARG A 77 1.69 2.39 8.82
C ARG A 77 2.87 1.84 9.66
N PRO A 78 3.60 2.63 10.46
CA PRO A 78 4.63 2.11 11.37
C PRO A 78 4.12 1.06 12.35
N ILE A 79 2.88 1.22 12.84
CA ILE A 79 2.26 0.26 13.76
C ILE A 79 1.98 -1.05 13.02
N GLY A 80 1.41 -0.95 11.82
CA GLY A 80 1.13 -2.08 10.94
C GLY A 80 2.41 -2.82 10.56
N SER A 81 3.47 -2.12 10.17
CA SER A 81 4.75 -2.75 9.82
C SER A 81 5.38 -3.46 11.01
N ALA A 82 5.27 -2.92 12.22
CA ALA A 82 5.73 -3.58 13.43
C ALA A 82 4.92 -4.84 13.76
N VAL A 83 3.58 -4.75 13.69
CA VAL A 83 2.66 -5.86 13.99
C VAL A 83 2.81 -6.98 12.94
N PHE A 84 2.61 -6.66 11.67
CA PHE A 84 2.71 -7.63 10.59
C PHE A 84 4.15 -8.13 10.40
N GLY A 85 5.17 -7.29 10.59
CA GLY A 85 6.56 -7.75 10.60
C GLY A 85 6.83 -8.80 11.68
N HIS A 86 6.36 -8.56 12.91
CA HIS A 86 6.50 -9.50 14.02
C HIS A 86 5.79 -10.84 13.75
N PHE A 87 4.54 -10.80 13.29
CA PHE A 87 3.79 -12.01 12.97
C PHE A 87 4.31 -12.71 11.70
N GLY A 88 4.85 -11.96 10.74
CA GLY A 88 5.50 -12.48 9.53
C GLY A 88 6.69 -13.38 9.85
N ASP A 89 7.51 -12.97 10.82
CA ASP A 89 8.68 -13.73 11.25
C ASP A 89 8.33 -14.92 12.17
N ARG A 90 7.17 -14.89 12.84
CA ARG A 90 6.79 -15.90 13.84
C ARG A 90 5.80 -16.95 13.34
N VAL A 91 4.78 -16.52 12.60
CA VAL A 91 3.65 -17.34 12.15
C VAL A 91 3.80 -17.75 10.69
N GLY A 92 4.46 -16.92 9.88
CA GLY A 92 4.61 -17.17 8.45
C GLY A 92 4.35 -15.90 7.63
N ARG A 93 5.19 -15.70 6.62
CA ARG A 93 5.11 -14.51 5.75
C ARG A 93 3.85 -14.50 4.90
N LYS A 94 3.45 -15.67 4.39
CA LYS A 94 2.24 -15.81 3.56
C LYS A 94 0.97 -15.49 4.35
N ALA A 95 0.80 -16.07 5.54
CA ALA A 95 -0.37 -15.84 6.37
C ALA A 95 -0.49 -14.36 6.79
N THR A 96 0.64 -13.75 7.12
CA THR A 96 0.71 -12.33 7.48
C THR A 96 0.34 -11.42 6.31
N LEU A 97 0.87 -11.71 5.12
CA LEU A 97 0.53 -10.98 3.88
C LEU A 97 -0.95 -11.12 3.49
N VAL A 98 -1.58 -12.25 3.79
CA VAL A 98 -3.03 -12.41 3.59
C VAL A 98 -3.80 -11.56 4.60
N ALA A 99 -3.39 -11.59 5.87
CA ALA A 99 -4.04 -10.82 6.92
C ALA A 99 -3.95 -9.30 6.69
N SER A 100 -2.80 -8.80 6.25
CA SER A 100 -2.62 -7.37 5.93
C SER A 100 -3.48 -6.94 4.74
N LEU A 101 -3.55 -7.74 3.66
CA LEU A 101 -4.37 -7.46 2.49
C LEU A 101 -5.85 -7.41 2.86
N LEU A 102 -6.32 -8.38 3.64
CA LEU A 102 -7.70 -8.44 4.11
C LEU A 102 -8.02 -7.26 5.04
N THR A 103 -7.12 -6.91 5.95
CA THR A 103 -7.29 -5.75 6.85
C THR A 103 -7.48 -4.47 6.04
N MET A 104 -6.63 -4.27 5.02
CA MET A 104 -6.74 -3.11 4.14
C MET A 104 -8.03 -3.13 3.32
N GLY A 105 -8.29 -4.22 2.61
CA GLY A 105 -9.41 -4.36 1.71
C GLY A 105 -10.77 -4.27 2.38
N ILE A 106 -10.94 -4.94 3.52
CA ILE A 106 -12.18 -4.85 4.32
C ILE A 106 -12.39 -3.41 4.77
N SER A 107 -11.33 -2.73 5.22
CA SER A 107 -11.44 -1.33 5.62
C SER A 107 -11.85 -0.42 4.46
N THR A 108 -11.31 -0.65 3.26
CA THR A 108 -11.70 0.07 2.04
C THR A 108 -13.18 -0.11 1.72
N VAL A 109 -13.67 -1.35 1.73
CA VAL A 109 -15.09 -1.65 1.45
C VAL A 109 -16.00 -1.04 2.50
N VAL A 110 -15.62 -1.13 3.78
CA VAL A 110 -16.37 -0.50 4.89
C VAL A 110 -16.55 0.99 4.65
N ILE A 111 -15.51 1.71 4.21
CA ILE A 111 -15.60 3.15 3.89
C ILE A 111 -16.66 3.41 2.82
N GLY A 112 -16.70 2.59 1.77
CA GLY A 112 -17.72 2.67 0.72
C GLY A 112 -19.15 2.44 1.22
N LEU A 113 -19.33 1.75 2.35
CA LEU A 113 -20.63 1.43 2.95
C LEU A 113 -21.03 2.37 4.10
N LEU A 114 -20.12 3.21 4.60
CA LEU A 114 -20.41 4.05 5.76
C LEU A 114 -21.50 5.10 5.47
N PRO A 115 -22.52 5.24 6.32
CA PRO A 115 -23.48 6.34 6.21
C PRO A 115 -22.82 7.68 6.57
N GLY A 116 -23.35 8.76 6.03
CA GLY A 116 -22.82 10.11 6.23
C GLY A 116 -23.19 10.73 7.58
N TYR A 117 -22.64 11.90 7.85
CA TYR A 117 -22.87 12.69 9.07
C TYR A 117 -24.35 13.02 9.27
N ALA A 118 -25.09 13.28 8.19
CA ALA A 118 -26.53 13.54 8.26
C ALA A 118 -27.34 12.37 8.86
N THR A 119 -26.83 11.13 8.76
CA THR A 119 -27.54 9.93 9.23
C THR A 119 -27.06 9.48 10.62
N ILE A 120 -25.75 9.49 10.87
CA ILE A 120 -25.17 8.93 12.10
C ILE A 120 -24.33 9.93 12.91
N GLY A 121 -24.34 11.22 12.54
CA GLY A 121 -23.66 12.28 13.26
C GLY A 121 -22.16 12.04 13.42
N ILE A 122 -21.65 12.29 14.63
CA ILE A 122 -20.21 12.19 14.96
C ILE A 122 -19.61 10.79 14.76
N PHE A 123 -20.45 9.74 14.67
CA PHE A 123 -19.95 8.39 14.37
C PHE A 123 -19.45 8.25 12.94
N ALA A 124 -19.94 9.04 11.97
CA ALA A 124 -19.49 9.00 10.59
C ALA A 124 -17.97 9.27 10.45
N PRO A 125 -17.42 10.39 10.96
CA PRO A 125 -16.00 10.66 10.86
C PRO A 125 -15.16 9.75 11.78
N LEU A 126 -15.70 9.27 12.91
CA LEU A 126 -15.01 8.31 13.78
C LEU A 126 -14.83 6.94 13.12
N LEU A 127 -15.88 6.41 12.50
CA LEU A 127 -15.81 5.14 11.77
C LEU A 127 -14.94 5.27 10.52
N LEU A 128 -14.99 6.42 9.82
CA LEU A 128 -14.09 6.73 8.72
C LEU A 128 -12.62 6.73 9.19
N ALA A 129 -12.33 7.36 10.32
CA ALA A 129 -11.00 7.39 10.93
C ALA A 129 -10.53 5.98 11.34
N LEU A 130 -11.41 5.17 11.94
CA LEU A 130 -11.11 3.79 12.32
C LEU A 130 -10.81 2.91 11.10
N ALA A 131 -11.63 2.99 10.06
CA ALA A 131 -11.39 2.27 8.81
C ALA A 131 -10.10 2.75 8.14
N ARG A 132 -9.81 4.07 8.18
CA ARG A 132 -8.55 4.61 7.65
C ARG A 132 -7.32 4.13 8.43
N PHE A 133 -7.45 4.00 9.75
CA PHE A 133 -6.43 3.38 10.58
C PHE A 133 -6.20 1.92 10.16
N GLY A 134 -7.28 1.16 9.95
CA GLY A 134 -7.22 -0.21 9.42
C GLY A 134 -6.52 -0.31 8.05
N GLN A 135 -6.86 0.56 7.11
CA GLN A 135 -6.16 0.65 5.81
C GLN A 135 -4.66 0.91 5.99
N GLY A 136 -4.29 1.85 6.87
CA GLY A 136 -2.90 2.19 7.12
C GLY A 136 -2.13 1.06 7.81
N LEU A 137 -2.75 0.31 8.73
CA LEU A 137 -2.18 -0.88 9.34
C LEU A 137 -1.87 -1.94 8.28
N GLY A 138 -2.86 -2.29 7.45
CA GLY A 138 -2.70 -3.30 6.40
C GLY A 138 -1.55 -2.93 5.46
N LEU A 139 -1.55 -1.71 4.94
CA LEU A 139 -0.51 -1.22 4.04
C LEU A 139 0.90 -1.25 4.66
N GLY A 140 1.03 -1.02 5.98
CA GLY A 140 2.30 -1.12 6.69
C GLY A 140 2.94 -2.52 6.66
N GLY A 141 2.12 -3.58 6.66
CA GLY A 141 2.59 -4.96 6.54
C GLY A 141 2.92 -5.39 5.11
N GLU A 142 2.24 -4.76 4.15
CA GLU A 142 2.24 -5.20 2.76
C GLU A 142 3.50 -4.86 1.98
N TRP A 143 3.87 -3.58 1.99
CA TRP A 143 4.95 -3.07 1.15
C TRP A 143 6.29 -3.72 1.47
N GLY A 144 6.59 -3.91 2.76
CA GLY A 144 7.81 -4.59 3.21
C GLY A 144 7.85 -6.06 2.80
N GLY A 145 6.73 -6.78 2.89
CA GLY A 145 6.67 -8.19 2.53
C GLY A 145 6.73 -8.43 1.01
N ALA A 146 6.10 -7.58 0.20
CA ALA A 146 6.15 -7.66 -1.26
C ALA A 146 7.57 -7.41 -1.81
N ALA A 147 8.25 -6.37 -1.32
CA ALA A 147 9.64 -6.07 -1.68
C ALA A 147 10.60 -7.20 -1.26
N LEU A 148 10.37 -7.78 -0.09
CA LEU A 148 11.20 -8.86 0.44
C LEU A 148 10.99 -10.17 -0.34
N LEU A 149 9.74 -10.55 -0.63
CA LEU A 149 9.44 -11.69 -1.49
C LEU A 149 10.05 -11.53 -2.88
N ALA A 150 9.95 -10.34 -3.48
CA ALA A 150 10.52 -10.10 -4.80
C ALA A 150 12.06 -10.23 -4.79
N THR A 151 12.73 -9.68 -3.78
CA THR A 151 14.20 -9.71 -3.68
C THR A 151 14.75 -11.09 -3.26
N GLU A 152 14.03 -11.85 -2.45
CA GLU A 152 14.42 -13.22 -2.05
C GLU A 152 14.29 -14.23 -3.21
N ASN A 153 13.32 -14.03 -4.10
CA ASN A 153 13.13 -14.87 -5.28
C ASN A 153 13.95 -14.41 -6.50
N ALA A 154 14.75 -13.34 -6.36
CA ALA A 154 15.53 -12.77 -7.45
C ALA A 154 16.79 -13.59 -7.79
N PRO A 155 17.18 -13.68 -9.08
CA PRO A 155 18.46 -14.26 -9.49
C PRO A 155 19.66 -13.54 -8.86
N PRO A 156 20.83 -14.22 -8.73
CA PRO A 156 22.06 -13.57 -8.31
C PRO A 156 22.34 -12.30 -9.13
N ARG A 157 22.74 -11.22 -8.45
CA ARG A 157 23.02 -9.87 -9.01
C ARG A 157 21.81 -9.14 -9.64
N LYS A 158 20.58 -9.65 -9.53
CA LYS A 158 19.35 -9.00 -10.05
C LYS A 158 18.35 -8.54 -8.98
N ARG A 159 18.75 -8.54 -7.71
CA ARG A 159 17.89 -8.17 -6.57
C ARG A 159 17.31 -6.75 -6.68
N ALA A 160 18.11 -5.79 -7.12
CA ALA A 160 17.64 -4.41 -7.30
C ALA A 160 16.51 -4.33 -8.34
N LEU A 161 16.69 -4.95 -9.51
CA LEU A 161 15.67 -4.97 -10.57
C LEU A 161 14.35 -5.61 -10.11
N TYR A 162 14.43 -6.74 -9.40
CA TYR A 162 13.24 -7.43 -8.89
C TYR A 162 12.58 -6.65 -7.75
N GLY A 163 13.37 -5.94 -6.92
CA GLY A 163 12.85 -5.03 -5.90
C GLY A 163 12.16 -3.79 -6.47
N SER A 164 12.48 -3.38 -7.70
CA SER A 164 11.81 -2.26 -8.38
C SER A 164 10.43 -2.62 -8.94
N PHE A 165 10.13 -3.89 -9.22
CA PHE A 165 8.85 -4.30 -9.80
C PHE A 165 7.62 -3.94 -8.95
N PRO A 166 7.61 -4.17 -7.62
CA PRO A 166 6.53 -3.69 -6.76
C PRO A 166 6.29 -2.19 -6.88
N GLN A 167 7.33 -1.38 -7.10
CA GLN A 167 7.21 0.08 -7.22
C GLN A 167 6.39 0.51 -8.44
N LEU A 168 6.36 -0.31 -9.51
CA LEU A 168 5.50 -0.07 -10.67
C LEU A 168 4.01 -0.21 -10.34
N GLY A 169 3.64 -0.83 -9.22
CA GLY A 169 2.27 -0.89 -8.74
C GLY A 169 1.71 0.49 -8.40
N ALA A 170 2.54 1.42 -7.93
CA ALA A 170 2.11 2.77 -7.57
C ALA A 170 1.50 3.56 -8.74
N PRO A 171 2.19 3.74 -9.89
CA PRO A 171 1.59 4.44 -11.02
C PRO A 171 0.38 3.70 -11.58
N ILE A 172 0.39 2.36 -11.61
CA ILE A 172 -0.76 1.57 -12.07
C ILE A 172 -1.99 1.85 -11.19
N GLY A 173 -1.84 1.75 -9.87
CA GLY A 173 -2.91 2.04 -8.92
C GLY A 173 -3.43 3.47 -9.05
N PHE A 174 -2.54 4.45 -9.27
CA PHE A 174 -2.91 5.84 -9.51
C PHE A 174 -3.80 6.02 -10.75
N PHE A 175 -3.41 5.41 -11.88
CA PHE A 175 -4.17 5.47 -13.13
C PHE A 175 -5.57 4.86 -12.97
N PHE A 176 -5.67 3.68 -12.33
CA PHE A 176 -6.96 3.04 -12.13
C PHE A 176 -7.85 3.78 -11.14
N ALA A 177 -7.29 4.30 -10.03
CA ALA A 177 -8.05 5.03 -9.03
C ALA A 177 -8.66 6.31 -9.61
N ASN A 178 -7.83 7.16 -10.21
CA ASN A 178 -8.28 8.41 -10.80
C ASN A 178 -9.12 8.18 -12.07
N GLY A 179 -8.77 7.17 -12.88
CA GLY A 179 -9.56 6.79 -14.04
C GLY A 179 -10.97 6.36 -13.67
N THR A 180 -11.15 5.65 -12.56
CA THR A 180 -12.48 5.25 -12.06
C THR A 180 -13.30 6.47 -11.64
N PHE A 181 -12.70 7.38 -10.86
CA PHE A 181 -13.37 8.64 -10.47
C PHE A 181 -13.74 9.49 -11.69
N LEU A 182 -12.83 9.66 -12.64
CA LEU A 182 -13.06 10.41 -13.88
C LEU A 182 -14.20 9.80 -14.71
N LEU A 183 -14.20 8.48 -14.87
CA LEU A 183 -15.25 7.78 -15.60
C LEU A 183 -16.62 7.98 -14.93
N LEU A 184 -16.69 7.85 -13.61
CA LEU A 184 -17.93 8.07 -12.85
C LEU A 184 -18.40 9.52 -12.94
N SER A 185 -17.50 10.50 -12.86
CA SER A 185 -17.84 11.91 -13.05
C SER A 185 -18.33 12.23 -14.46
N TRP A 186 -17.95 11.45 -15.48
CA TRP A 186 -18.47 11.64 -16.84
C TRP A 186 -19.84 10.98 -17.05
N LEU A 187 -20.07 9.83 -16.41
CA LEU A 187 -21.30 9.05 -16.57
C LEU A 187 -22.45 9.51 -15.66
N LEU A 188 -22.14 10.18 -14.54
CA LEU A 188 -23.12 10.56 -13.51
C LEU A 188 -23.26 12.07 -13.43
N THR A 189 -24.44 12.52 -13.02
CA THR A 189 -24.65 13.91 -12.57
C THR A 189 -23.96 14.15 -11.22
N ASP A 190 -23.67 15.40 -10.88
CA ASP A 190 -23.05 15.77 -9.59
C ASP A 190 -23.85 15.24 -8.39
N GLU A 191 -25.18 15.29 -8.47
CA GLU A 191 -26.07 14.77 -7.42
C GLU A 191 -25.96 13.24 -7.29
N GLN A 192 -25.93 12.52 -8.40
CA GLN A 192 -25.73 11.06 -8.40
C GLN A 192 -24.33 10.69 -7.91
N PHE A 193 -23.31 11.44 -8.31
CA PHE A 193 -21.94 11.22 -7.88
C PHE A 193 -21.81 11.39 -6.37
N MET A 194 -22.36 12.47 -5.80
CA MET A 194 -22.29 12.77 -4.37
C MET A 194 -23.18 11.86 -3.52
N SER A 195 -24.30 11.36 -4.05
CA SER A 195 -25.18 10.45 -3.33
C SER A 195 -24.62 9.03 -3.23
N TRP A 196 -24.16 8.45 -4.35
CA TRP A 196 -23.69 7.05 -4.37
C TRP A 196 -22.47 6.79 -5.28
N GLY A 197 -22.25 7.60 -6.32
CA GLY A 197 -21.19 7.33 -7.31
C GLY A 197 -19.80 7.21 -6.69
N TRP A 198 -19.46 8.08 -5.74
CA TRP A 198 -18.17 8.02 -5.05
C TRP A 198 -17.91 6.73 -4.25
N ARG A 199 -18.96 5.98 -3.89
CA ARG A 199 -18.85 4.72 -3.14
C ARG A 199 -18.39 3.56 -4.04
N VAL A 200 -18.63 3.66 -5.35
CA VAL A 200 -18.35 2.59 -6.31
C VAL A 200 -16.89 2.14 -6.30
N PRO A 201 -15.86 3.02 -6.36
CA PRO A 201 -14.47 2.59 -6.32
C PRO A 201 -14.10 1.84 -5.03
N PHE A 202 -14.66 2.24 -3.89
CA PHE A 202 -14.41 1.60 -2.59
C PHE A 202 -15.02 0.20 -2.51
N ILE A 203 -16.25 0.02 -3.04
CA ILE A 203 -16.90 -1.29 -3.07
C ILE A 203 -16.25 -2.18 -4.13
N PHE A 204 -15.88 -1.62 -5.29
CA PHE A 204 -15.17 -2.33 -6.35
C PHE A 204 -13.81 -2.88 -5.89
N SER A 205 -13.17 -2.22 -4.91
CA SER A 205 -11.97 -2.76 -4.25
C SER A 205 -12.18 -4.18 -3.70
N ALA A 206 -13.41 -4.59 -3.31
CA ALA A 206 -13.69 -5.97 -2.90
C ALA A 206 -13.25 -6.99 -3.98
N VAL A 207 -13.52 -6.70 -5.25
CA VAL A 207 -13.13 -7.56 -6.38
C VAL A 207 -11.61 -7.60 -6.51
N LEU A 208 -10.96 -6.44 -6.41
CA LEU A 208 -9.51 -6.32 -6.46
C LEU A 208 -8.84 -7.08 -5.31
N VAL A 209 -9.38 -7.00 -4.09
CA VAL A 209 -8.91 -7.71 -2.91
C VAL A 209 -9.07 -9.22 -3.08
N ILE A 210 -10.18 -9.69 -3.65
CA ILE A 210 -10.38 -11.12 -3.97
C ILE A 210 -9.31 -11.60 -4.97
N ILE A 211 -9.05 -10.82 -6.02
CA ILE A 211 -7.98 -11.12 -7.00
C ILE A 211 -6.62 -11.15 -6.30
N GLY A 212 -6.31 -10.14 -5.49
CA GLY A 212 -5.07 -10.08 -4.72
C GLY A 212 -4.92 -11.26 -3.76
N LEU A 213 -6.00 -11.66 -3.10
CA LEU A 213 -6.03 -12.80 -2.19
C LEU A 213 -5.76 -14.11 -2.95
N TYR A 214 -6.46 -14.33 -4.07
CA TYR A 214 -6.25 -15.51 -4.92
C TYR A 214 -4.78 -15.62 -5.35
N VAL A 215 -4.23 -14.51 -5.85
CA VAL A 215 -2.85 -14.41 -6.29
C VAL A 215 -1.88 -14.73 -5.13
N ARG A 216 -2.10 -14.19 -3.94
CA ARG A 216 -1.26 -14.44 -2.74
C ARG A 216 -1.36 -15.86 -2.22
N VAL A 217 -2.56 -16.43 -2.17
CA VAL A 217 -2.77 -17.83 -1.74
C VAL A 217 -2.12 -18.81 -2.73
N SER A 218 -2.02 -18.43 -4.00
CA SER A 218 -1.37 -19.24 -5.05
C SER A 218 0.17 -19.27 -4.97
N LEU A 219 0.79 -18.45 -4.10
CA LEU A 219 2.23 -18.47 -3.85
C LEU A 219 2.59 -19.47 -2.74
N HIS A 220 3.65 -20.25 -2.95
CA HIS A 220 4.30 -21.10 -1.95
C HIS A 220 5.16 -20.26 -1.01
N GLU A 221 5.44 -20.74 0.20
CA GLU A 221 6.35 -20.03 1.11
C GLU A 221 7.80 -20.03 0.57
N SER A 222 8.61 -19.07 1.04
CA SER A 222 10.02 -18.98 0.65
C SER A 222 10.81 -20.17 1.21
N PRO A 223 11.64 -20.86 0.40
CA PRO A 223 12.49 -21.97 0.88
C PRO A 223 13.43 -21.57 2.03
N VAL A 224 13.76 -20.28 2.13
CA VAL A 224 14.57 -19.72 3.23
C VAL A 224 13.78 -19.73 4.54
N PHE A 225 12.49 -19.38 4.50
CA PHE A 225 11.62 -19.42 5.68
C PHE A 225 11.38 -20.87 6.12
N GLU A 226 11.17 -21.78 5.17
CA GLU A 226 10.96 -23.20 5.44
C GLU A 226 12.17 -23.85 6.14
N LYS A 227 13.40 -23.49 5.73
CA LYS A 227 14.64 -23.92 6.39
C LYS A 227 14.79 -23.37 7.82
N VAL A 228 14.42 -22.10 8.05
CA VAL A 228 14.47 -21.48 9.39
C VAL A 228 13.40 -22.05 10.32
N ALA A 229 12.20 -22.31 9.80
CA ALA A 229 11.10 -22.96 10.52
C ALA A 229 11.46 -24.41 10.91
N LYS A 230 12.00 -25.20 9.97
CA LYS A 230 12.50 -26.56 10.22
C LYS A 230 13.64 -26.57 11.27
N ALA A 231 14.48 -25.53 11.31
CA ALA A 231 15.57 -25.42 12.28
C ALA A 231 15.15 -25.02 13.70
N LYS A 232 13.86 -24.74 13.98
CA LYS A 232 13.33 -24.22 15.27
C LYS A 232 14.10 -23.00 15.82
N LYS A 233 14.88 -22.29 14.99
CA LYS A 233 15.58 -21.04 15.35
C LYS A 233 14.65 -19.83 15.17
N GLN A 234 13.43 -19.90 15.71
CA GLN A 234 12.56 -18.73 15.78
C GLN A 234 13.14 -17.78 16.84
N VAL A 235 13.69 -16.65 16.38
CA VAL A 235 14.23 -15.63 17.29
C VAL A 235 13.07 -15.06 18.12
N LYS A 236 13.14 -15.23 19.44
CA LYS A 236 12.16 -14.64 20.36
C LYS A 236 12.29 -13.11 20.31
N ILE A 237 11.28 -12.47 19.73
CA ILE A 237 11.06 -11.02 19.61
C ILE A 237 12.05 -10.29 18.67
N PRO A 238 11.78 -10.33 17.35
CA PRO A 238 12.56 -9.64 16.32
C PRO A 238 12.61 -8.13 16.51
N LEU A 239 11.48 -7.50 16.87
CA LEU A 239 11.38 -6.04 17.02
C LEU A 239 12.22 -5.51 18.19
N GLY A 240 12.19 -6.23 19.32
CA GLY A 240 13.00 -5.91 20.50
C GLY A 240 14.49 -6.01 20.16
N THR A 241 14.91 -7.08 19.48
CA THR A 241 16.31 -7.25 19.05
C THR A 241 16.73 -6.17 18.05
N LEU A 242 15.84 -5.76 17.13
CA LEU A 242 16.10 -4.69 16.16
C LEU A 242 16.31 -3.34 16.88
N LEU A 243 15.40 -3.00 17.81
CA LEU A 243 15.39 -1.76 18.58
C LEU A 243 16.36 -1.75 19.77
N THR A 244 17.06 -2.85 20.07
CA THR A 244 18.12 -2.87 21.07
C THR A 244 19.50 -3.12 20.48
N LYS A 245 19.63 -3.99 19.47
CA LYS A 245 20.93 -4.40 18.91
C LYS A 245 21.25 -3.77 17.55
N HIS A 246 20.26 -3.26 16.82
CA HIS A 246 20.42 -2.74 15.46
C HIS A 246 19.89 -1.31 15.26
N VAL A 247 19.62 -0.57 16.34
CA VAL A 247 19.08 0.81 16.34
C VAL A 247 19.79 1.71 15.34
N ARG A 248 21.13 1.71 15.31
CA ARG A 248 21.90 2.58 14.43
C ARG A 248 21.56 2.33 12.96
N VAL A 249 21.44 1.07 12.56
CA VAL A 249 21.12 0.67 11.18
C VAL A 249 19.64 0.98 10.88
N THR A 250 18.74 0.73 11.83
CA THR A 250 17.31 1.05 11.69
C THR A 250 17.07 2.55 11.53
N VAL A 251 17.70 3.38 12.37
CA VAL A 251 17.61 4.84 12.32
C VAL A 251 18.20 5.36 11.01
N LEU A 252 19.40 4.90 10.63
CA LEU A 252 20.02 5.29 9.36
C LEU A 252 19.14 4.91 8.16
N GLY A 253 18.60 3.69 8.12
CA GLY A 253 17.69 3.27 7.06
C GLY A 253 16.41 4.11 7.00
N THR A 254 15.84 4.45 8.16
CA THR A 254 14.64 5.31 8.26
C THR A 254 14.94 6.72 7.72
N PHE A 255 16.08 7.31 8.08
CA PHE A 255 16.48 8.65 7.62
C PHE A 255 16.82 8.69 6.13
N ILE A 256 17.40 7.61 5.58
CA ILE A 256 17.59 7.47 4.13
C ILE A 256 16.23 7.50 3.43
N MET A 257 15.24 6.76 3.93
CA MET A 257 13.89 6.73 3.35
C MET A 257 13.16 8.07 3.50
N LEU A 258 13.34 8.75 4.63
CA LEU A 258 12.81 10.09 4.87
C LEU A 258 13.32 11.09 3.84
N ALA A 259 14.60 11.06 3.51
CA ALA A 259 15.18 11.90 2.46
C ALA A 259 14.52 11.62 1.10
N THR A 260 14.32 10.34 0.76
CA THR A 260 13.65 9.94 -0.49
C THR A 260 12.20 10.42 -0.57
N TYR A 261 11.40 10.22 0.49
CA TYR A 261 10.01 10.68 0.50
C TYR A 261 9.89 12.21 0.54
N THR A 262 10.79 12.89 1.25
CA THR A 262 10.84 14.35 1.27
C THR A 262 11.11 14.89 -0.12
N LEU A 263 12.09 14.33 -0.84
CA LEU A 263 12.36 14.71 -2.24
C LEU A 263 11.16 14.43 -3.14
N PHE A 264 10.50 13.27 -2.99
CA PHE A 264 9.30 12.93 -3.76
C PHE A 264 8.16 13.93 -3.54
N TYR A 265 7.83 14.28 -2.29
CA TYR A 265 6.75 15.22 -1.99
C TYR A 265 7.10 16.66 -2.36
N ILE A 266 8.38 17.07 -2.26
CA ILE A 266 8.84 18.36 -2.76
C ILE A 266 8.64 18.43 -4.29
N MET A 267 9.02 17.38 -5.02
CA MET A 267 8.91 17.39 -6.48
C MET A 267 7.46 17.27 -6.98
N THR A 268 6.60 16.51 -6.31
CA THR A 268 5.24 16.23 -6.81
C THR A 268 4.19 17.18 -6.27
N VAL A 269 4.21 17.45 -4.97
CA VAL A 269 3.14 18.22 -4.30
C VAL A 269 3.53 19.69 -4.17
N TYR A 270 4.73 19.98 -3.65
CA TYR A 270 5.18 21.36 -3.48
C TYR A 270 5.39 22.05 -4.82
N SER A 271 6.08 21.41 -5.78
CA SER A 271 6.26 21.96 -7.14
C SER A 271 4.92 22.32 -7.79
N MET A 272 3.91 21.47 -7.66
CA MET A 272 2.57 21.75 -8.22
C MET A 272 1.89 22.93 -7.53
N THR A 273 1.96 22.96 -6.20
CA THR A 273 1.38 24.03 -5.38
C THR A 273 2.04 25.38 -5.69
N PHE A 274 3.37 25.43 -5.74
CA PHE A 274 4.13 26.66 -6.02
C PHE A 274 3.98 27.12 -7.48
N SER A 275 3.96 26.19 -8.43
CA SER A 275 3.82 26.53 -9.85
C SER A 275 2.45 27.10 -10.19
N THR A 276 1.40 26.63 -9.54
CA THR A 276 0.01 27.06 -9.81
C THR A 276 -0.48 28.19 -8.91
N ALA A 277 0.20 28.47 -7.79
CA ALA A 277 -0.12 29.61 -6.94
C ALA A 277 0.12 30.94 -7.67
N ALA A 278 -0.80 31.90 -7.49
CA ALA A 278 -0.73 33.21 -8.13
C ALA A 278 0.47 34.03 -7.65
N ALA A 279 1.05 34.85 -8.55
CA ALA A 279 2.08 35.81 -8.19
C ALA A 279 1.55 36.80 -7.13
N PRO A 280 2.37 37.23 -6.16
CA PRO A 280 3.82 37.02 -6.02
C PRO A 280 4.23 35.75 -5.25
N VAL A 281 3.27 34.94 -4.81
CA VAL A 281 3.51 33.79 -3.92
C VAL A 281 3.96 32.53 -4.69
N GLY A 282 3.62 32.45 -5.97
CA GLY A 282 4.02 31.38 -6.89
C GLY A 282 4.21 31.87 -8.33
N LEU A 283 4.26 30.92 -9.28
CA LEU A 283 4.56 31.20 -10.69
C LEU A 283 3.33 31.54 -11.54
N GLY A 284 2.11 31.32 -11.04
CA GLY A 284 0.86 31.60 -11.75
C GLY A 284 0.64 30.77 -13.01
N LEU A 285 1.29 29.61 -13.13
CA LEU A 285 1.20 28.76 -14.32
C LEU A 285 -0.15 28.04 -14.40
N PRO A 286 -0.68 27.79 -15.60
CA PRO A 286 -1.89 27.00 -15.78
C PRO A 286 -1.71 25.57 -15.22
N ARG A 287 -2.68 25.13 -14.41
CA ARG A 287 -2.69 23.79 -13.80
C ARG A 287 -2.39 22.66 -14.79
N ASN A 288 -2.95 22.76 -15.99
CA ASN A 288 -2.83 21.70 -17.01
C ASN A 288 -1.40 21.58 -17.54
N GLU A 289 -0.65 22.68 -17.66
CA GLU A 289 0.75 22.65 -18.10
C GLU A 289 1.65 22.01 -17.03
N VAL A 290 1.46 22.39 -15.77
CA VAL A 290 2.22 21.85 -14.64
C VAL A 290 1.96 20.34 -14.46
N LEU A 291 0.72 19.90 -14.64
CA LEU A 291 0.37 18.46 -14.64
C LEU A 291 1.08 17.70 -15.76
N TRP A 292 1.08 18.23 -16.99
CA TRP A 292 1.81 17.62 -18.10
C TRP A 292 3.30 17.53 -17.84
N MET A 293 3.90 18.59 -17.30
CA MET A 293 5.33 18.60 -16.92
C MET A 293 5.64 17.54 -15.86
N LEU A 294 4.79 17.40 -14.84
CA LEU A 294 4.94 16.37 -13.81
C LEU A 294 4.79 14.96 -14.38
N MET A 295 3.81 14.73 -15.26
CA MET A 295 3.61 13.43 -15.91
C MET A 295 4.81 13.04 -16.79
N MET A 296 5.36 13.98 -17.56
CA MET A 296 6.56 13.75 -18.37
C MET A 296 7.81 13.53 -17.50
N ALA A 297 7.95 14.27 -16.40
CA ALA A 297 9.04 14.09 -15.45
C ALA A 297 9.03 12.69 -14.81
N VAL A 298 7.84 12.17 -14.47
CA VAL A 298 7.69 10.81 -13.92
C VAL A 298 8.05 9.74 -14.95
N ILE A 299 7.74 9.94 -16.23
CA ILE A 299 8.14 9.01 -17.31
C ILE A 299 9.67 9.04 -17.52
N GLY A 300 10.31 10.20 -17.39
CA GLY A 300 11.76 10.34 -17.51
C GLY A 300 12.57 9.90 -16.27
N LEU A 301 11.93 9.76 -15.11
CA LEU A 301 12.54 9.36 -13.83
C LEU A 301 12.20 7.91 -13.41
N ALA A 302 11.32 7.22 -14.13
CA ALA A 302 10.97 5.81 -13.94
C ALA A 302 11.96 4.87 -14.66
#